data_AF-A0AAW1QKB3-F1
#
_entry.id   AF-A0AAW1QKB3-F1
#
_cell.length_a   1.000
_cell.length_b   1.000
_cell.length_c   1.000
_cell.angle_alpha   90.00
_cell.angle_beta   90.00
_cell.angle_gamma   90.00
#
_symmetry.space_group_name_H-M   'P 1'
#
loop_
_entity.id
_entity.type
_entity.pdbx_description
1 polymer ?
#
loop_
_entity_poly.entity_id
_entity_poly.type
_entity_poly.pdbx_seq_one_letter_code
_entity_poly.pdbx_strand_id
1 'polypeptide(L)'
;MASSMTSSFVGTAPRLAEVRPKTVAPVRSTRQVCRAQSVKSDAHNLNQLISTTPFDGLKFQPIREATVNRAMTSRYFKDMHDYAEADVVITGAGSAGLACAYELTKYPDVKVAIIEQGVAPGGGAWLGGQLFSAMIIRKPAHELLDELSIPYEDEGDYVVVKHAAQMTSTLLSHVLKAPNVKLFNATAVEDLVVREDDVRGRYVGGAVTNWTLVSLNHDTQMCMDPNVIESKVIVSSTGHDGPMGASGVKRLAKLGMVKDAPGMSALDMNTAEDMIVRNTREVVPGMVICGMEVAELDGAPRMGPTFGAMYMSGQKAAHCALNSLRRQRDLNEQLEKAGQEAADAKQPALV
;
A
#
# COMPACT_ATOMS: atom_id res chain seq x y z
N MET A 1 12.52 36.27 41.22
CA MET A 1 13.53 37.08 40.53
C MET A 1 13.40 36.82 39.05
N ALA A 2 12.73 37.71 38.32
CA ALA A 2 12.48 37.58 36.89
C ALA A 2 13.40 38.57 36.15
N SER A 3 14.40 38.07 35.45
CA SER A 3 15.29 38.88 34.61
C SER A 3 14.73 38.93 33.20
N SER A 4 14.17 40.09 32.85
CA SER A 4 13.81 40.50 31.49
C SER A 4 15.03 41.14 30.84
N MET A 5 15.56 40.54 29.78
CA MET A 5 16.58 41.13 28.93
C MET A 5 15.91 41.86 27.76
N THR A 6 15.92 43.18 27.80
CA THR A 6 15.53 44.05 26.70
C THR A 6 16.76 44.41 25.85
N SER A 7 16.86 43.79 24.67
CA SER A 7 17.83 44.16 23.64
C SER A 7 17.28 45.32 22.81
N SER A 8 17.97 46.46 22.83
CA SER A 8 17.70 47.64 22.01
C SER A 8 18.62 47.64 20.78
N PHE A 9 18.06 47.48 19.59
CA PHE A 9 18.76 47.73 18.33
C PHE A 9 18.24 49.03 17.72
N VAL A 10 19.06 50.08 17.83
CA VAL A 10 18.91 51.34 17.09
C VAL A 10 19.70 51.19 15.79
N GLY A 11 19.00 50.97 14.69
CA GLY A 11 19.56 50.96 13.33
C GLY A 11 19.30 52.30 12.64
N THR A 12 20.35 53.08 12.45
CA THR A 12 20.39 54.34 11.70
C THR A 12 20.03 54.16 10.21
N ALA A 13 19.06 54.93 9.72
CA ALA A 13 18.73 55.03 8.30
C ALA A 13 19.82 55.81 7.52
N PRO A 14 20.25 55.36 6.32
CA PRO A 14 21.20 56.11 5.51
C PRO A 14 20.53 57.31 4.82
N ARG A 15 21.22 58.46 4.86
CA ARG A 15 20.87 59.71 4.16
C ARG A 15 20.88 59.52 2.65
N LEU A 16 19.77 59.85 2.00
CA LEU A 16 19.69 60.08 0.54
C LEU A 16 20.48 61.34 0.18
N ALA A 17 21.43 61.22 -0.75
CA ALA A 17 22.16 62.34 -1.31
C ALA A 17 21.27 63.11 -2.31
N GLU A 18 21.08 64.41 -2.06
CA GLU A 18 20.42 65.33 -2.99
C GLU A 18 21.26 65.52 -4.27
N VAL A 19 20.73 65.08 -5.40
CA VAL A 19 21.30 65.38 -6.73
C VAL A 19 20.69 66.68 -7.22
N ARG A 20 21.52 67.73 -7.33
CA ARG A 20 21.13 69.02 -7.92
C ARG A 20 20.89 68.88 -9.43
N PRO A 21 19.83 69.49 -10.00
CA PRO A 21 19.59 69.43 -11.43
C PRO A 21 20.53 70.37 -12.19
N LYS A 22 21.16 69.85 -13.26
CA LYS A 22 21.91 70.66 -14.23
C LYS A 22 20.92 71.41 -15.13
N THR A 23 21.07 72.73 -15.18
CA THR A 23 20.37 73.61 -16.11
C THR A 23 20.83 73.36 -17.55
N VAL A 24 19.88 73.05 -18.44
CA VAL A 24 20.10 72.83 -19.88
C VAL A 24 19.57 74.04 -20.65
N ALA A 25 20.35 74.54 -21.61
CA ALA A 25 20.03 75.70 -22.46
C ALA A 25 18.82 75.45 -23.38
N PRO A 26 18.08 76.50 -23.82
CA PRO A 26 16.85 76.33 -24.58
C PRO A 26 17.16 75.97 -26.04
N VAL A 27 16.71 74.78 -26.47
CA VAL A 27 16.73 74.38 -27.88
C VAL A 27 15.52 74.98 -28.57
N ARG A 28 15.76 75.69 -29.69
CA ARG A 28 14.73 76.28 -30.57
C ARG A 28 13.76 75.19 -31.04
N SER A 29 12.49 75.31 -30.68
CA SER A 29 11.39 74.47 -31.15
C SER A 29 11.02 74.83 -32.59
N THR A 30 11.39 73.99 -33.54
CA THR A 30 10.64 73.85 -34.79
C THR A 30 9.43 72.97 -34.52
N ARG A 31 8.23 73.55 -34.54
CA ARG A 31 6.97 72.80 -34.50
C ARG A 31 6.81 72.01 -35.79
N GLN A 32 7.32 70.78 -35.82
CA GLN A 32 6.85 69.78 -36.74
C GLN A 32 5.67 69.08 -36.06
N VAL A 33 4.48 69.22 -36.64
CA VAL A 33 3.28 68.52 -36.19
C VAL A 33 3.48 67.04 -36.52
N CYS A 34 4.17 66.31 -35.65
CA CYS A 34 4.17 64.86 -35.67
C CYS A 34 2.76 64.43 -35.26
N ARG A 35 1.99 64.00 -36.25
CA ARG A 35 0.71 63.31 -36.07
C ARG A 35 0.94 62.24 -35.01
N ALA A 36 0.32 62.39 -33.85
CA ALA A 36 0.32 61.37 -32.81
C ALA A 36 -0.31 60.12 -33.42
N GLN A 37 0.53 59.21 -33.91
CA GLN A 37 0.09 57.85 -34.15
C GLN A 37 -0.26 57.32 -32.77
N SER A 38 -1.53 56.96 -32.60
CA SER A 38 -1.98 56.15 -31.49
C SER A 38 -1.05 54.94 -31.44
N VAL A 39 -0.09 54.95 -30.49
CA VAL A 39 0.53 53.73 -30.04
C VAL A 39 -0.57 53.04 -29.27
N LYS A 40 -1.40 52.29 -30.00
CA LYS A 40 -2.22 51.25 -29.38
C LYS A 40 -1.19 50.39 -28.66
N SER A 41 -1.19 50.43 -27.34
CA SER A 41 -0.53 49.41 -26.55
C SER A 41 -1.24 48.11 -26.90
N ASP A 42 -0.71 47.39 -27.88
CA ASP A 42 -1.19 46.07 -28.24
C ASP A 42 -0.88 45.15 -27.07
N ALA A 43 -1.78 45.11 -26.08
CA ALA A 43 -1.79 44.12 -25.01
C ALA A 43 -1.77 42.68 -25.61
N HIS A 44 -2.18 42.55 -26.88
CA HIS A 44 -2.08 41.31 -27.66
C HIS A 44 -0.64 40.89 -27.99
N ASN A 45 0.29 41.83 -28.19
CA ASN A 45 1.70 41.53 -28.51
C ASN A 45 2.50 41.11 -27.26
N LEU A 46 2.17 41.64 -26.07
CA LEU A 46 2.78 41.21 -24.81
C LEU A 46 2.36 39.77 -24.43
N ASN A 47 1.15 39.34 -24.80
CA ASN A 47 0.71 37.95 -24.60
C ASN A 47 1.33 36.95 -25.59
N GLN A 48 1.70 37.36 -26.81
CA GLN A 48 2.33 36.44 -27.78
C GLN A 48 3.82 36.19 -27.52
N LEU A 49 4.52 37.11 -26.85
CA LEU A 49 5.96 36.99 -26.58
C LEU A 49 6.30 35.96 -25.49
N ILE A 50 5.32 35.51 -24.69
CA ILE A 50 5.51 34.51 -23.61
C ILE A 50 4.34 33.51 -23.55
N SER A 51 3.65 33.21 -24.66
CA SER A 51 2.60 32.18 -24.64
C SER A 51 3.06 30.80 -25.10
N THR A 52 4.31 30.66 -25.57
CA THR A 52 4.75 29.37 -26.09
C THR A 52 5.33 28.48 -25.00
N THR A 53 4.89 27.22 -24.98
CA THR A 53 5.39 26.20 -24.05
C THR A 53 6.20 25.14 -24.80
N PRO A 54 7.05 24.35 -24.11
CA PRO A 54 7.70 23.19 -24.73
C PRO A 54 6.73 22.12 -25.26
N PHE A 55 5.43 22.25 -24.97
CA PHE A 55 4.39 21.34 -25.42
C PHE A 55 3.68 21.82 -26.69
N ASP A 56 3.99 23.01 -27.18
CA ASP A 56 3.36 23.54 -28.38
C ASP A 56 3.80 22.73 -29.60
N GLY A 57 2.83 22.18 -30.33
CA GLY A 57 3.09 21.26 -31.43
C GLY A 57 3.32 19.81 -31.00
N LEU A 58 3.19 19.49 -29.71
CA LEU A 58 3.22 18.10 -29.23
C LEU A 58 2.08 17.31 -29.89
N LYS A 59 2.45 16.20 -30.53
CA LYS A 59 1.52 15.22 -31.08
C LYS A 59 1.95 13.83 -30.66
N PHE A 60 1.03 13.08 -30.08
CA PHE A 60 1.23 11.66 -29.86
C PHE A 60 1.22 10.90 -31.19
N GLN A 61 1.84 9.73 -31.18
CA GLN A 61 1.76 8.81 -32.30
C GLN A 61 0.31 8.28 -32.47
N PRO A 62 -0.16 8.04 -33.72
CA PRO A 62 -1.48 7.46 -33.95
C PRO A 62 -1.61 6.07 -33.29
N ILE A 63 -2.80 5.76 -32.77
CA ILE A 63 -3.12 4.47 -32.16
C ILE A 63 -4.55 4.05 -32.51
N ARG A 64 -4.85 2.75 -32.42
CA ARG A 64 -6.22 2.20 -32.52
C ARG A 64 -6.70 1.73 -31.15
N GLU A 65 -7.97 1.93 -30.85
CA GLU A 65 -8.61 1.53 -29.59
C GLU A 65 -8.48 0.02 -29.35
N ALA A 66 -8.64 -0.79 -30.39
CA ALA A 66 -8.47 -2.24 -30.31
C ALA A 66 -7.05 -2.67 -29.93
N THR A 67 -6.02 -1.87 -30.26
CA THR A 67 -4.64 -2.13 -29.82
C THR A 67 -4.51 -1.95 -28.31
N VAL A 68 -5.14 -0.92 -27.75
CA VAL A 68 -5.15 -0.66 -26.31
C VAL A 68 -5.91 -1.75 -25.56
N ASN A 69 -7.10 -2.13 -26.04
CA ASN A 69 -7.88 -3.22 -25.43
C ASN A 69 -7.08 -4.54 -25.39
N ARG A 70 -6.50 -4.95 -26.53
CA ARG A 70 -5.69 -6.18 -26.60
C ARG A 70 -4.45 -6.11 -25.71
N ALA A 71 -3.80 -4.94 -25.63
CA ALA A 71 -2.63 -4.77 -24.79
C ALA A 71 -2.93 -5.00 -23.30
N MET A 72 -4.07 -4.49 -22.81
CA MET A 72 -4.49 -4.67 -21.42
C MET A 72 -5.00 -6.08 -21.15
N THR A 73 -5.92 -6.59 -21.98
CA THR A 73 -6.55 -7.90 -21.77
C THR A 73 -5.54 -9.03 -21.85
N SER A 74 -4.64 -9.03 -22.86
CA SER A 74 -3.59 -10.06 -22.96
C SER A 74 -2.69 -10.15 -21.73
N ARG A 75 -2.37 -9.01 -21.10
CA ARG A 75 -1.55 -8.97 -19.88
C ARG A 75 -2.34 -9.42 -18.67
N TYR A 76 -3.55 -8.89 -18.49
CA TYR A 76 -4.37 -9.24 -17.33
C TYR A 76 -4.73 -10.73 -17.31
N PHE A 77 -5.10 -11.31 -18.46
CA PHE A 77 -5.38 -12.75 -18.55
C PHE A 77 -4.13 -13.61 -18.43
N LYS A 78 -2.95 -13.12 -18.86
CA LYS A 78 -1.68 -13.79 -18.55
C LYS A 78 -1.43 -13.80 -17.04
N ASP A 79 -1.63 -12.68 -16.36
CA ASP A 79 -1.48 -12.60 -14.91
C ASP A 79 -2.48 -13.55 -14.21
N MET A 80 -3.75 -13.57 -14.62
CA MET A 80 -4.75 -14.50 -14.07
C MET A 80 -4.37 -15.97 -14.29
N HIS A 81 -3.77 -16.30 -15.44
CA HIS A 81 -3.28 -17.65 -15.71
C HIS A 81 -2.09 -18.00 -14.83
N ASP A 82 -1.07 -17.14 -14.80
CA ASP A 82 0.18 -17.39 -14.07
C ASP A 82 -0.02 -17.43 -12.55
N TYR A 83 -0.99 -16.66 -12.03
CA TYR A 83 -1.33 -16.53 -10.61
C TYR A 83 -2.61 -17.27 -10.23
N ALA A 84 -3.17 -18.13 -11.09
CA ALA A 84 -4.22 -19.07 -10.68
C ALA A 84 -3.75 -19.96 -9.51
N GLU A 85 -2.43 -20.22 -9.46
CA GLU A 85 -1.72 -20.81 -8.33
C GLU A 85 -0.62 -19.84 -7.89
N ALA A 86 -0.56 -19.47 -6.62
CA ALA A 86 0.49 -18.61 -6.04
C ALA A 86 1.22 -19.31 -4.89
N ASP A 87 2.45 -18.89 -4.56
CA ASP A 87 3.08 -19.34 -3.32
C ASP A 87 2.43 -18.63 -2.14
N VAL A 88 2.29 -17.31 -2.25
CA VAL A 88 1.67 -16.48 -1.21
C VAL A 88 0.56 -15.61 -1.81
N VAL A 89 -0.61 -15.64 -1.20
CA VAL A 89 -1.68 -14.66 -1.43
C VAL A 89 -1.76 -13.72 -0.23
N ILE A 90 -1.60 -12.42 -0.45
CA ILE A 90 -1.80 -11.37 0.56
C ILE A 90 -3.16 -10.75 0.34
N THR A 91 -4.03 -10.75 1.36
CA THR A 91 -5.34 -10.11 1.29
C THR A 91 -5.31 -8.76 2.01
N GLY A 92 -5.62 -7.70 1.28
CA GLY A 92 -5.48 -6.31 1.71
C GLY A 92 -4.09 -5.75 1.44
N ALA A 93 -4.03 -4.65 0.69
CA ALA A 93 -2.83 -3.88 0.40
C ALA A 93 -2.72 -2.64 1.31
N GLY A 94 -3.04 -2.80 2.61
CA GLY A 94 -2.79 -1.77 3.63
C GLY A 94 -1.31 -1.68 4.02
N SER A 95 -0.96 -0.88 5.03
CA SER A 95 0.42 -0.74 5.51
C SER A 95 1.07 -2.08 5.89
N ALA A 96 0.36 -2.95 6.61
CA ALA A 96 0.87 -4.27 6.99
C ALA A 96 1.00 -5.23 5.79
N GLY A 97 -0.01 -5.29 4.92
CA GLY A 97 0.02 -6.13 3.72
C GLY A 97 1.12 -5.71 2.74
N LEU A 98 1.31 -4.41 2.52
CA LEU A 98 2.39 -3.87 1.70
C LEU A 98 3.77 -4.10 2.32
N ALA A 99 3.91 -4.02 3.65
CA ALA A 99 5.17 -4.34 4.31
C ALA A 99 5.51 -5.84 4.21
N CYS A 100 4.52 -6.71 4.33
CA CYS A 100 4.67 -8.14 4.06
C CYS A 100 5.11 -8.38 2.60
N ALA A 101 4.41 -7.78 1.64
CA ALA A 101 4.74 -7.90 0.23
C ALA A 101 6.17 -7.40 -0.05
N TYR A 102 6.55 -6.24 0.50
CA TYR A 102 7.88 -5.66 0.37
C TYR A 102 8.96 -6.60 0.90
N GLU A 103 8.78 -7.15 2.09
CA GLU A 103 9.73 -8.10 2.67
C GLU A 103 9.84 -9.37 1.80
N LEU A 104 8.74 -9.84 1.20
CA LEU A 104 8.76 -10.97 0.25
C LEU A 104 9.42 -10.65 -1.10
N THR A 105 9.55 -9.39 -1.49
CA THR A 105 10.34 -9.02 -2.70
C THR A 105 11.81 -9.39 -2.59
N LYS A 106 12.32 -9.55 -1.35
CA LYS A 106 13.69 -10.01 -1.06
C LYS A 106 13.91 -11.50 -1.37
N TYR A 107 12.83 -12.22 -1.72
CA TYR A 107 12.82 -13.66 -2.01
C TYR A 107 12.23 -13.89 -3.42
N PRO A 108 13.03 -13.71 -4.49
CA PRO A 108 12.52 -13.67 -5.87
C PRO A 108 11.87 -14.97 -6.35
N ASP A 109 12.16 -16.10 -5.71
CA ASP A 109 11.56 -17.41 -6.03
C ASP A 109 10.15 -17.59 -5.46
N VAL A 110 9.67 -16.66 -4.63
CA VAL A 110 8.33 -16.71 -4.03
C VAL A 110 7.38 -15.90 -4.89
N LYS A 111 6.39 -16.55 -5.51
CA LYS A 111 5.37 -15.90 -6.33
C LYS A 111 4.24 -15.35 -5.44
N VAL A 112 4.08 -14.02 -5.45
CA VAL A 112 3.17 -13.29 -4.53
C VAL A 112 2.02 -12.63 -5.29
N ALA A 113 0.79 -13.01 -4.98
CA ALA A 113 -0.41 -12.29 -5.41
C ALA A 113 -0.93 -11.41 -4.27
N ILE A 114 -1.19 -10.13 -4.53
CA ILE A 114 -1.85 -9.22 -3.61
C ILE A 114 -3.27 -8.99 -4.09
N ILE A 115 -4.27 -9.29 -3.26
CA ILE A 115 -5.68 -9.08 -3.56
C ILE A 115 -6.17 -7.88 -2.74
N GLU A 116 -6.52 -6.80 -3.43
CA GLU A 116 -6.97 -5.56 -2.82
C GLU A 116 -8.37 -5.19 -3.32
N GLN A 117 -9.31 -5.06 -2.39
CA GLN A 117 -10.70 -4.77 -2.75
C GLN A 117 -10.87 -3.34 -3.29
N GLY A 118 -10.12 -2.37 -2.80
CA GLY A 118 -10.14 -1.00 -3.27
C GLY A 118 -9.54 -0.86 -4.66
N VAL A 119 -10.00 0.14 -5.42
CA VAL A 119 -9.30 0.54 -6.64
C VAL A 119 -7.91 1.09 -6.28
N ALA A 120 -7.82 1.86 -5.20
CA ALA A 120 -6.55 2.38 -4.71
C ALA A 120 -6.04 1.51 -3.55
N PRO A 121 -4.82 0.91 -3.67
CA PRO A 121 -4.17 0.26 -2.53
C PRO A 121 -3.69 1.29 -1.49
N GLY A 122 -3.13 0.82 -0.39
CA GLY A 122 -2.60 1.63 0.71
C GLY A 122 -3.48 1.62 1.97
N GLY A 123 -4.74 1.17 1.85
CA GLY A 123 -5.68 1.10 2.97
C GLY A 123 -5.80 2.43 3.73
N GLY A 124 -5.73 2.38 5.05
CA GLY A 124 -5.78 3.56 5.91
C GLY A 124 -4.50 4.40 5.97
N ALA A 125 -3.42 4.01 5.29
CA ALA A 125 -2.11 4.65 5.41
C ALA A 125 -1.89 5.86 4.48
N TRP A 126 -2.97 6.46 3.98
CA TRP A 126 -2.91 7.70 3.20
C TRP A 126 -2.90 8.97 4.07
N LEU A 127 -3.33 8.85 5.33
CA LEU A 127 -3.47 9.94 6.29
C LEU A 127 -2.95 9.50 7.66
N GLY A 128 -2.71 10.49 8.53
CA GLY A 128 -2.60 10.30 9.96
C GLY A 128 -3.97 10.32 10.65
N GLY A 129 -4.00 10.73 11.91
CA GLY A 129 -5.26 10.85 12.66
C GLY A 129 -6.12 12.02 12.19
N GLN A 130 -7.46 11.85 12.23
CA GLN A 130 -8.42 12.94 12.02
C GLN A 130 -8.22 13.73 10.71
N LEU A 131 -7.85 13.03 9.63
CA LEU A 131 -7.55 13.60 8.31
C LEU A 131 -6.29 14.48 8.25
N PHE A 132 -5.46 14.51 9.29
CA PHE A 132 -4.14 15.12 9.24
C PHE A 132 -3.16 14.27 8.41
N SER A 133 -2.01 14.84 8.05
CA SER A 133 -1.07 14.22 7.11
C SER A 133 0.05 13.41 7.75
N ALA A 134 0.60 13.89 8.86
CA ALA A 134 1.81 13.34 9.46
C ALA A 134 1.64 11.89 9.90
N MET A 135 2.66 11.06 9.66
CA MET A 135 2.68 9.65 10.04
C MET A 135 3.74 9.43 11.12
N ILE A 136 3.26 9.06 12.31
CA ILE A 136 4.11 8.79 13.48
C ILE A 136 4.51 7.32 13.47
N ILE A 137 5.80 7.05 13.57
CA ILE A 137 6.38 5.70 13.62
C ILE A 137 7.30 5.61 14.85
N ARG A 138 6.94 4.77 15.82
CA ARG A 138 7.78 4.50 17.00
C ARG A 138 9.00 3.67 16.64
N LYS A 139 10.13 3.92 17.31
CA LYS A 139 11.36 3.11 17.12
C LYS A 139 11.18 1.70 17.71
N PRO A 140 11.77 0.65 17.11
CA PRO A 140 12.77 0.68 16.04
C PRO A 140 12.21 0.69 14.60
N ALA A 141 10.91 0.86 14.37
CA ALA A 141 10.32 0.74 13.03
C ALA A 141 10.81 1.78 12.00
N HIS A 142 11.50 2.84 12.44
CA HIS A 142 12.21 3.77 11.55
C HIS A 142 13.28 3.11 10.66
N GLU A 143 13.82 1.94 11.01
CA GLU A 143 14.82 1.23 10.20
C GLU A 143 14.30 0.89 8.80
N LEU A 144 12.99 0.63 8.67
CA LEU A 144 12.35 0.43 7.36
C LEU A 144 12.33 1.73 6.53
N LEU A 145 12.20 2.89 7.17
CA LEU A 145 12.27 4.18 6.49
C LEU A 145 13.68 4.43 5.95
N ASP A 146 14.71 4.06 6.73
CA ASP A 146 16.10 4.13 6.28
C ASP A 146 16.33 3.21 5.07
N GLU A 147 15.84 1.97 5.12
CA GLU A 147 15.92 1.00 4.01
C GLU A 147 15.26 1.55 2.73
N LEU A 148 14.10 2.21 2.87
CA LEU A 148 13.35 2.82 1.77
C LEU A 148 13.83 4.23 1.39
N SER A 149 14.84 4.77 2.09
CA SER A 149 15.33 6.15 1.92
C SER A 149 14.22 7.20 2.02
N ILE A 150 13.29 7.02 2.96
CA ILE A 150 12.20 7.97 3.23
C ILE A 150 12.66 8.95 4.31
N PRO A 151 12.67 10.27 4.03
CA PRO A 151 13.04 11.26 5.04
C PRO A 151 11.98 11.34 6.14
N TYR A 152 12.46 11.52 7.37
CA TYR A 152 11.64 11.72 8.56
C TYR A 152 12.33 12.72 9.51
N GLU A 153 11.54 13.27 10.42
CA GLU A 153 12.01 14.07 11.54
C GLU A 153 12.14 13.16 12.78
N ASP A 154 13.31 13.13 13.41
CA ASP A 154 13.56 12.30 14.60
C ASP A 154 13.22 13.08 15.88
N GLU A 155 12.31 12.53 16.67
CA GLU A 155 11.77 13.12 17.90
C GLU A 155 12.15 12.28 19.15
N GLY A 156 13.21 11.48 19.07
CA GLY A 156 13.70 10.63 20.16
C GLY A 156 13.16 9.21 20.05
N ASP A 157 12.09 8.89 20.77
CA ASP A 157 11.51 7.53 20.83
C ASP A 157 10.65 7.18 19.59
N TYR A 158 10.38 8.16 18.75
CA TYR A 158 9.62 8.03 17.51
C TYR A 158 10.15 8.98 16.44
N VAL A 159 9.70 8.74 15.21
CA VAL A 159 9.98 9.59 14.05
C VAL A 159 8.69 10.00 13.37
N VAL A 160 8.74 11.09 12.61
CA VAL A 160 7.60 11.65 11.89
C VAL A 160 7.90 11.73 10.41
N VAL A 161 7.16 10.98 9.60
CA VAL A 161 7.14 11.17 8.15
C VAL A 161 6.17 12.31 7.84
N LYS A 162 6.63 13.31 7.07
CA LYS A 162 5.87 14.54 6.79
C LYS A 162 4.45 14.29 6.28
N HIS A 163 4.26 13.20 5.55
CA HIS A 163 2.96 12.76 5.05
C HIS A 163 2.91 11.24 4.93
N ALA A 164 1.85 10.63 5.48
CA ALA A 164 1.55 9.20 5.36
C ALA A 164 1.63 8.68 3.91
N ALA A 165 1.09 9.46 2.96
CA ALA A 165 1.20 9.20 1.52
C ALA A 165 2.64 9.03 1.00
N GLN A 166 3.64 9.71 1.58
CA GLN A 166 5.03 9.56 1.17
C GLN A 166 5.54 8.14 1.50
N MET A 167 5.27 7.64 2.70
CA MET A 167 5.61 6.27 3.06
C MET A 167 4.87 5.25 2.20
N THR A 168 3.54 5.39 2.09
CA THR A 168 2.69 4.45 1.37
C THR A 168 3.01 4.38 -0.12
N SER A 169 3.19 5.52 -0.79
CA SER A 169 3.51 5.54 -2.22
C SER A 169 4.92 5.02 -2.53
N THR A 170 5.92 5.33 -1.68
CA THR A 170 7.28 4.79 -1.83
C THR A 170 7.27 3.27 -1.67
N LEU A 171 6.70 2.76 -0.58
CA LEU A 171 6.60 1.33 -0.32
C LEU A 171 5.88 0.59 -1.47
N LEU A 172 4.73 1.12 -1.90
CA LEU A 172 3.98 0.58 -3.03
C LEU A 172 4.81 0.57 -4.32
N SER A 173 5.59 1.63 -4.60
CA SER A 173 6.46 1.68 -5.77
C SER A 173 7.54 0.60 -5.75
N HIS A 174 8.13 0.33 -4.58
CA HIS A 174 9.10 -0.76 -4.42
C HIS A 174 8.46 -2.13 -4.65
N VAL A 175 7.30 -2.38 -4.04
CA VAL A 175 6.54 -3.63 -4.19
C VAL A 175 6.19 -3.90 -5.66
N LEU A 176 5.63 -2.91 -6.37
CA LEU A 176 5.16 -3.08 -7.75
C LEU A 176 6.29 -3.17 -8.79
N LYS A 177 7.53 -2.82 -8.43
CA LYS A 177 8.71 -3.02 -9.28
C LYS A 177 9.24 -4.46 -9.21
N ALA A 178 8.86 -5.22 -8.19
CA ALA A 178 9.35 -6.58 -8.01
C ALA A 178 8.74 -7.52 -9.06
N PRO A 179 9.55 -8.34 -9.75
CA PRO A 179 9.06 -9.22 -10.82
C PRO A 179 8.21 -10.38 -10.32
N ASN A 180 8.31 -10.74 -9.04
CA ASN A 180 7.61 -11.84 -8.40
C ASN A 180 6.31 -11.42 -7.69
N VAL A 181 5.89 -10.16 -7.84
CA VAL A 181 4.67 -9.63 -7.21
C VAL A 181 3.66 -9.20 -8.26
N LYS A 182 2.40 -9.58 -8.04
CA LYS A 182 1.26 -9.09 -8.81
C LYS A 182 0.20 -8.48 -7.89
N LEU A 183 -0.21 -7.26 -8.19
CA LEU A 183 -1.36 -6.61 -7.55
C LEU A 183 -2.62 -6.80 -8.40
N PHE A 184 -3.65 -7.40 -7.80
CA PHE A 184 -5.03 -7.45 -8.26
C PHE A 184 -5.87 -6.54 -7.36
N ASN A 185 -5.89 -5.25 -7.71
CA ASN A 185 -6.75 -4.26 -7.07
C ASN A 185 -8.15 -4.27 -7.71
N ALA A 186 -9.13 -3.69 -7.02
CA ALA A 186 -10.56 -3.82 -7.33
C ALA A 186 -11.07 -5.28 -7.28
N THR A 187 -10.38 -6.15 -6.54
CA THR A 187 -10.71 -7.57 -6.38
C THR A 187 -10.83 -7.87 -4.90
N ALA A 188 -11.98 -8.38 -4.48
CA ALA A 188 -12.24 -8.76 -3.10
C ALA A 188 -12.00 -10.25 -2.89
N VAL A 189 -11.61 -10.62 -1.66
CA VAL A 189 -11.69 -12.00 -1.17
C VAL A 189 -13.00 -12.14 -0.41
N GLU A 190 -13.90 -12.96 -0.95
CA GLU A 190 -15.23 -13.21 -0.36
C GLU A 190 -15.23 -14.41 0.58
N ASP A 191 -14.36 -15.40 0.29
CA ASP A 191 -14.26 -16.64 1.06
C ASP A 191 -12.84 -17.24 0.95
N LEU A 192 -12.61 -18.34 1.67
CA LEU A 192 -11.38 -19.10 1.70
C LEU A 192 -11.60 -20.45 1.02
N VAL A 193 -10.62 -20.91 0.26
CA VAL A 193 -10.53 -22.32 -0.15
C VAL A 193 -10.02 -23.11 1.05
N VAL A 194 -10.86 -23.98 1.61
CA VAL A 194 -10.49 -24.85 2.75
C VAL A 194 -10.44 -26.30 2.29
N ARG A 195 -9.36 -26.98 2.64
CA ARG A 195 -9.10 -28.39 2.35
C ARG A 195 -8.86 -29.16 3.65
N GLU A 196 -8.87 -30.47 3.57
CA GLU A 196 -8.61 -31.36 4.70
C GLU A 196 -7.81 -32.58 4.24
N ASP A 197 -6.76 -32.92 5.01
CA ASP A 197 -5.98 -34.15 4.82
C ASP A 197 -5.53 -34.72 6.18
N ASP A 198 -5.09 -35.97 6.19
CA ASP A 198 -4.75 -36.71 7.42
C ASP A 198 -3.56 -36.14 8.19
N VAL A 199 -2.71 -35.34 7.55
CA VAL A 199 -1.49 -34.79 8.16
C VAL A 199 -1.72 -33.37 8.68
N ARG A 200 -2.47 -32.56 7.94
CA ARG A 200 -2.73 -31.14 8.24
C ARG A 200 -4.02 -30.91 9.00
N GLY A 201 -4.96 -31.86 8.96
CA GLY A 201 -6.35 -31.59 9.28
C GLY A 201 -6.92 -30.54 8.32
N ARG A 202 -7.85 -29.69 8.80
CA ARG A 202 -8.38 -28.58 8.01
C ARG A 202 -7.35 -27.47 7.83
N TYR A 203 -7.10 -27.06 6.58
CA TYR A 203 -6.16 -26.02 6.22
C TYR A 203 -6.69 -25.08 5.14
N VAL A 204 -6.16 -23.86 5.08
CA VAL A 204 -6.47 -22.88 4.05
C VAL A 204 -5.53 -23.08 2.87
N GLY A 205 -6.09 -23.23 1.67
CA GLY A 205 -5.35 -23.54 0.43
C GLY A 205 -5.59 -22.55 -0.70
N GLY A 206 -6.15 -21.37 -0.43
CA GLY A 206 -6.46 -20.39 -1.46
C GLY A 206 -7.56 -19.41 -1.07
N ALA A 207 -7.82 -18.47 -1.98
CA ALA A 207 -8.79 -17.41 -1.83
C ALA A 207 -9.91 -17.56 -2.87
N VAL A 208 -11.14 -17.30 -2.44
CA VAL A 208 -12.29 -17.14 -3.32
C VAL A 208 -12.44 -15.65 -3.59
N THR A 209 -12.31 -15.28 -4.86
CA THR A 209 -12.17 -13.89 -5.31
C THR A 209 -13.30 -13.44 -6.20
N ASN A 210 -13.64 -12.16 -6.16
CA ASN A 210 -14.51 -11.57 -7.16
C ASN A 210 -14.11 -10.11 -7.39
N TRP A 211 -14.68 -9.48 -8.41
CA TRP A 211 -14.65 -8.02 -8.47
C TRP A 211 -15.35 -7.45 -7.25
N THR A 212 -14.75 -6.46 -6.59
CA THR A 212 -15.33 -5.89 -5.36
C THR A 212 -16.75 -5.38 -5.55
N LEU A 213 -17.04 -4.80 -6.72
CA LEU A 213 -18.39 -4.35 -7.06
C LEU A 213 -19.39 -5.49 -7.20
N VAL A 214 -18.95 -6.69 -7.59
CA VAL A 214 -19.81 -7.88 -7.58
C VAL A 214 -20.08 -8.30 -6.12
N SER A 215 -19.02 -8.36 -5.30
CA SER A 215 -19.10 -8.72 -3.88
C SER A 215 -20.06 -7.84 -3.07
N LEU A 216 -20.11 -6.55 -3.36
CA LEU A 216 -20.96 -5.59 -2.68
C LEU A 216 -22.42 -5.59 -3.19
N ASN A 217 -22.72 -6.37 -4.23
CA ASN A 217 -23.98 -6.28 -4.97
C ASN A 217 -24.66 -7.64 -5.23
N HIS A 218 -24.29 -8.70 -4.50
CA HIS A 218 -24.90 -10.04 -4.59
C HIS A 218 -26.43 -10.04 -4.45
N ASP A 219 -27.01 -9.12 -3.66
CA ASP A 219 -28.48 -9.04 -3.47
C ASP A 219 -29.20 -8.17 -4.53
N THR A 220 -28.47 -7.60 -5.48
CA THR A 220 -29.02 -6.61 -6.43
C THR A 220 -29.03 -7.08 -7.89
N GLN A 221 -28.53 -8.29 -8.15
CA GLN A 221 -28.46 -8.91 -9.48
C GLN A 221 -28.75 -10.42 -9.36
N MET A 222 -28.78 -11.13 -10.49
CA MET A 222 -28.70 -12.60 -10.47
C MET A 222 -27.36 -13.05 -9.89
N CYS A 223 -27.28 -14.28 -9.39
CA CYS A 223 -26.05 -14.84 -8.82
C CYS A 223 -24.87 -14.70 -9.79
N MET A 224 -23.75 -14.18 -9.28
CA MET A 224 -22.50 -13.98 -10.02
C MET A 224 -21.41 -14.73 -9.29
N ASP A 225 -21.17 -15.97 -9.71
CA ASP A 225 -20.21 -16.85 -9.05
C ASP A 225 -18.82 -16.21 -8.96
N PRO A 226 -18.09 -16.45 -7.86
CA PRO A 226 -16.73 -15.99 -7.71
C PRO A 226 -15.75 -16.81 -8.56
N ASN A 227 -14.52 -16.31 -8.67
CA ASN A 227 -13.36 -17.02 -9.18
C ASN A 227 -12.47 -17.51 -8.01
N VAL A 228 -11.41 -18.28 -8.30
CA VAL A 228 -10.52 -18.86 -7.29
C VAL A 228 -9.06 -18.63 -7.61
N ILE A 229 -8.25 -18.45 -6.56
CA ILE A 229 -6.79 -18.47 -6.62
C ILE A 229 -6.31 -19.47 -5.57
N GLU A 230 -5.63 -20.52 -6.01
CA GLU A 230 -4.99 -21.46 -5.10
C GLU A 230 -3.68 -20.87 -4.56
N SER A 231 -3.39 -21.15 -3.30
CA SER A 231 -2.14 -20.69 -2.69
C SER A 231 -1.64 -21.65 -1.65
N LYS A 232 -0.32 -21.76 -1.53
CA LYS A 232 0.29 -22.48 -0.40
C LYS A 232 -0.03 -21.73 0.90
N VAL A 233 0.20 -20.42 0.95
CA VAL A 233 -0.05 -19.62 2.17
C VAL A 233 -0.87 -18.37 1.87
N ILE A 234 -1.89 -18.12 2.68
CA ILE A 234 -2.56 -16.82 2.75
C ILE A 234 -1.96 -15.98 3.88
N VAL A 235 -1.68 -14.70 3.60
CA VAL A 235 -1.45 -13.68 4.62
C VAL A 235 -2.63 -12.71 4.61
N SER A 236 -3.46 -12.76 5.66
CA SER A 236 -4.57 -11.83 5.82
C SER A 236 -4.13 -10.57 6.55
N SER A 237 -4.40 -9.44 5.92
CA SER A 237 -4.04 -8.10 6.40
C SER A 237 -5.15 -7.09 6.11
N THR A 238 -6.41 -7.52 6.29
CA THR A 238 -7.61 -6.77 5.90
C THR A 238 -7.99 -5.65 6.87
N GLY A 239 -7.16 -5.40 7.89
CA GLY A 239 -7.41 -4.39 8.91
C GLY A 239 -8.61 -4.73 9.79
N HIS A 240 -9.24 -3.71 10.36
CA HIS A 240 -10.40 -3.85 11.25
C HIS A 240 -11.61 -2.99 10.83
N ASP A 241 -11.40 -2.04 9.92
CA ASP A 241 -12.41 -1.05 9.52
C ASP A 241 -13.19 -1.47 8.26
N GLY A 242 -14.38 -0.89 8.10
CA GLY A 242 -15.18 -1.01 6.90
C GLY A 242 -15.90 -2.36 6.74
N PRO A 243 -16.64 -2.54 5.63
CA PRO A 243 -17.48 -3.72 5.42
C PRO A 243 -16.68 -5.02 5.28
N MET A 244 -15.42 -4.93 4.86
CA MET A 244 -14.52 -6.08 4.63
C MET A 244 -13.36 -6.14 5.64
N GLY A 245 -13.40 -5.32 6.70
CA GLY A 245 -12.41 -5.35 7.77
C GLY A 245 -12.45 -6.67 8.54
N ALA A 246 -11.28 -7.23 8.80
CA ALA A 246 -11.07 -8.51 9.47
C ALA A 246 -11.85 -9.68 8.84
N SER A 247 -11.99 -9.67 7.50
CA SER A 247 -12.77 -10.69 6.79
C SER A 247 -12.19 -12.09 6.98
N GLY A 248 -10.86 -12.22 7.03
CA GLY A 248 -10.16 -13.48 7.25
C GLY A 248 -10.49 -14.08 8.62
N VAL A 249 -10.29 -13.30 9.69
CA VAL A 249 -10.60 -13.72 11.07
C VAL A 249 -12.07 -14.03 11.24
N LYS A 250 -12.97 -13.16 10.77
CA LYS A 250 -14.42 -13.38 10.84
C LYS A 250 -14.82 -14.65 10.10
N ARG A 251 -14.17 -14.95 8.97
CA ARG A 251 -14.47 -16.17 8.21
C ARG A 251 -13.96 -17.42 8.91
N LEU A 252 -12.73 -17.41 9.43
CA LEU A 252 -12.20 -18.52 10.23
C LEU A 252 -13.09 -18.85 11.43
N ALA A 253 -13.60 -17.83 12.13
CA ALA A 253 -14.50 -18.01 13.27
C ALA A 253 -15.82 -18.66 12.84
N LYS A 254 -16.45 -18.16 11.75
CA LYS A 254 -17.68 -18.75 11.19
C LYS A 254 -17.50 -20.19 10.74
N LEU A 255 -16.30 -20.56 10.29
CA LEU A 255 -15.95 -21.91 9.86
C LEU A 255 -15.53 -22.84 11.02
N GLY A 256 -15.50 -22.33 12.26
CA GLY A 256 -15.07 -23.07 13.45
C GLY A 256 -13.58 -23.44 13.44
N MET A 257 -12.75 -22.74 12.65
CA MET A 257 -11.31 -22.99 12.56
C MET A 257 -10.52 -22.21 13.61
N VAL A 258 -11.13 -21.20 14.23
CA VAL A 258 -10.66 -20.54 15.46
C VAL A 258 -11.78 -20.56 16.49
N LYS A 259 -11.42 -20.69 17.77
CA LYS A 259 -12.40 -20.81 18.86
C LYS A 259 -13.15 -19.52 19.12
N ASP A 260 -12.41 -18.43 19.28
CA ASP A 260 -12.92 -17.11 19.61
C ASP A 260 -12.27 -16.05 18.71
N ALA A 261 -13.02 -14.98 18.43
CA ALA A 261 -12.57 -13.73 17.84
C ALA A 261 -13.24 -12.59 18.63
N PRO A 262 -12.67 -12.20 19.78
CA PRO A 262 -13.31 -11.31 20.74
C PRO A 262 -13.49 -9.88 20.23
N GLY A 263 -12.84 -9.52 19.12
CA GLY A 263 -12.89 -8.17 18.54
C GLY A 263 -11.89 -7.22 19.19
N MET A 264 -11.51 -6.18 18.45
CA MET A 264 -10.53 -5.18 18.89
C MET A 264 -10.98 -4.45 20.18
N SER A 265 -10.05 -4.26 21.11
CA SER A 265 -10.29 -3.54 22.38
C SER A 265 -10.09 -2.02 22.25
N ALA A 266 -10.21 -1.31 23.37
CA ALA A 266 -10.00 0.13 23.47
C ALA A 266 -8.56 0.55 23.09
N LEU A 267 -8.32 1.85 22.96
CA LEU A 267 -7.02 2.37 22.52
C LEU A 267 -6.00 2.38 23.66
N ASP A 268 -4.86 1.72 23.44
CA ASP A 268 -3.65 1.80 24.26
C ASP A 268 -2.43 1.53 23.37
N MET A 269 -1.73 2.59 22.95
CA MET A 269 -0.62 2.51 22.00
C MET A 269 0.54 1.64 22.48
N ASN A 270 0.88 1.71 23.77
CA ASN A 270 2.04 1.01 24.32
C ASN A 270 1.81 -0.50 24.25
N THR A 271 0.65 -0.94 24.74
CA THR A 271 0.28 -2.36 24.74
C THR A 271 -0.05 -2.85 23.34
N ALA A 272 -0.80 -2.06 22.56
CA ALA A 272 -1.28 -2.44 21.23
C ALA A 272 -0.15 -2.80 20.29
N GLU A 273 0.82 -1.90 20.10
CA GLU A 273 1.85 -2.10 19.08
C GLU A 273 2.70 -3.35 19.34
N ASP A 274 3.11 -3.56 20.59
CA ASP A 274 3.85 -4.75 20.99
C ASP A 274 3.00 -6.02 20.83
N MET A 275 1.71 -5.97 21.20
CA MET A 275 0.80 -7.11 21.05
C MET A 275 0.61 -7.51 19.58
N ILE A 276 0.37 -6.54 18.70
CA ILE A 276 0.14 -6.82 17.27
C ILE A 276 1.38 -7.48 16.64
N VAL A 277 2.56 -6.94 16.89
CA VAL A 277 3.81 -7.53 16.36
C VAL A 277 4.05 -8.91 16.97
N ARG A 278 3.93 -9.07 18.30
CA ARG A 278 4.16 -10.35 18.98
C ARG A 278 3.19 -11.44 18.51
N ASN A 279 1.94 -11.08 18.27
CA ASN A 279 0.89 -12.04 17.97
C ASN A 279 0.68 -12.32 16.49
N THR A 280 1.28 -11.54 15.59
CA THR A 280 1.33 -11.87 14.15
C THR A 280 1.93 -13.28 13.96
N ARG A 281 1.16 -14.19 13.36
CA ARG A 281 1.50 -15.62 13.27
C ARG A 281 0.65 -16.34 12.23
N GLU A 282 1.06 -17.57 11.89
CA GLU A 282 0.18 -18.55 11.28
C GLU A 282 -0.84 -19.02 12.32
N VAL A 283 -2.12 -18.71 12.10
CA VAL A 283 -3.21 -18.94 13.06
C VAL A 283 -3.84 -20.31 12.87
N VAL A 284 -3.98 -20.72 11.61
CA VAL A 284 -4.36 -22.07 11.18
C VAL A 284 -3.41 -22.50 10.05
N PRO A 285 -3.23 -23.80 9.79
CA PRO A 285 -2.36 -24.25 8.71
C PRO A 285 -2.71 -23.55 7.37
N GLY A 286 -1.73 -22.88 6.78
CA GLY A 286 -1.88 -22.15 5.52
C GLY A 286 -2.43 -20.73 5.63
N MET A 287 -2.68 -20.19 6.83
CA MET A 287 -3.15 -18.81 6.98
C MET A 287 -2.45 -18.04 8.11
N VAL A 288 -1.70 -17.02 7.72
CA VAL A 288 -1.05 -16.01 8.57
C VAL A 288 -1.96 -14.81 8.72
N ILE A 289 -2.07 -14.27 9.93
CA ILE A 289 -2.80 -13.01 10.20
C ILE A 289 -1.81 -11.96 10.68
N CYS A 290 -1.90 -10.73 10.13
CA CYS A 290 -1.06 -9.60 10.51
C CYS A 290 -1.82 -8.26 10.48
N GLY A 291 -1.13 -7.20 10.91
CA GLY A 291 -1.70 -5.87 11.06
C GLY A 291 -2.82 -5.82 12.09
N MET A 292 -3.73 -4.85 11.94
CA MET A 292 -4.84 -4.68 12.87
C MET A 292 -5.86 -5.82 12.87
N GLU A 293 -5.87 -6.69 11.86
CA GLU A 293 -6.71 -7.88 11.89
C GLU A 293 -6.32 -8.83 13.04
N VAL A 294 -5.08 -8.77 13.53
CA VAL A 294 -4.64 -9.46 14.75
C VAL A 294 -5.40 -8.97 15.99
N ALA A 295 -5.76 -7.69 16.07
CA ALA A 295 -6.53 -7.15 17.20
C ALA A 295 -7.91 -7.79 17.30
N GLU A 296 -8.55 -8.02 16.16
CA GLU A 296 -9.88 -8.65 16.08
C GLU A 296 -9.83 -10.13 16.49
N LEU A 297 -8.73 -10.82 16.17
CA LEU A 297 -8.50 -12.21 16.56
C LEU A 297 -8.20 -12.37 18.05
N ASP A 298 -7.34 -11.53 18.61
CA ASP A 298 -6.78 -11.75 19.95
C ASP A 298 -7.34 -10.81 21.02
N GLY A 299 -8.21 -9.86 20.67
CA GLY A 299 -8.75 -8.89 21.61
C GLY A 299 -7.75 -7.82 22.03
N ALA A 300 -6.74 -7.57 21.18
CA ALA A 300 -5.70 -6.61 21.49
C ALA A 300 -6.24 -5.16 21.49
N PRO A 301 -5.66 -4.25 22.31
CA PRO A 301 -5.91 -2.83 22.18
C PRO A 301 -5.56 -2.31 20.78
N ARG A 302 -6.20 -1.21 20.38
CA ARG A 302 -5.83 -0.48 19.15
C ARG A 302 -4.79 0.60 19.42
N MET A 303 -3.97 0.96 18.43
CA MET A 303 -2.98 2.05 18.57
C MET A 303 -3.47 3.39 18.02
N GLY A 304 -4.48 3.43 17.15
CA GLY A 304 -4.92 4.70 16.53
C GLY A 304 -3.86 5.25 15.56
N PRO A 305 -3.52 6.55 15.59
CA PRO A 305 -2.74 7.20 14.52
C PRO A 305 -1.21 7.03 14.65
N THR A 306 -0.74 5.81 14.89
CA THR A 306 0.68 5.44 14.78
C THR A 306 0.83 4.13 14.03
N PHE A 307 1.93 3.97 13.28
CA PHE A 307 2.03 2.97 12.21
C PHE A 307 3.16 1.98 12.38
N GLY A 308 4.00 2.11 13.42
CA GLY A 308 5.19 1.27 13.61
C GLY A 308 4.85 -0.22 13.63
N ALA A 309 3.85 -0.61 14.41
CA ALA A 309 3.39 -1.99 14.49
C ALA A 309 2.88 -2.56 13.18
N MET A 310 2.27 -1.75 12.30
CA MET A 310 1.78 -2.26 11.02
C MET A 310 2.92 -2.73 10.13
N TYR A 311 3.98 -1.93 10.04
CA TYR A 311 5.16 -2.27 9.23
C TYR A 311 5.91 -3.46 9.80
N MET A 312 6.18 -3.46 11.11
CA MET A 312 6.89 -4.57 11.77
C MET A 312 6.07 -5.86 11.76
N SER A 313 4.75 -5.77 11.95
CA SER A 313 3.84 -6.91 11.82
C SER A 313 3.85 -7.47 10.40
N GLY A 314 3.79 -6.61 9.37
CA GLY A 314 3.86 -7.04 7.98
C GLY A 314 5.17 -7.76 7.65
N GLN A 315 6.32 -7.20 8.06
CA GLN A 315 7.62 -7.86 7.87
C GLN A 315 7.66 -9.21 8.58
N LYS A 316 7.20 -9.29 9.83
CA LYS A 316 7.09 -10.57 10.56
C LYS A 316 6.17 -11.56 9.84
N ALA A 317 5.06 -11.10 9.26
CA ALA A 317 4.12 -11.94 8.52
C ALA A 317 4.78 -12.61 7.31
N ALA A 318 5.66 -11.89 6.60
CA ALA A 318 6.45 -12.47 5.50
C ALA A 318 7.34 -13.62 5.99
N HIS A 319 8.02 -13.45 7.12
CA HIS A 319 8.84 -14.52 7.73
C HIS A 319 7.98 -15.70 8.21
N CYS A 320 6.78 -15.45 8.75
CA CYS A 320 5.81 -16.50 9.06
C CYS A 320 5.38 -17.26 7.79
N ALA A 321 5.10 -16.56 6.69
CA ALA A 321 4.72 -17.17 5.42
C ALA A 321 5.86 -18.03 4.85
N LEU A 322 7.10 -17.55 4.87
CA LEU A 322 8.27 -18.32 4.45
C LEU A 322 8.46 -19.60 5.27
N ASN A 323 8.24 -19.53 6.58
CA ASN A 323 8.29 -20.71 7.45
C ASN A 323 7.15 -21.69 7.15
N SER A 324 5.94 -21.19 6.87
CA SER A 324 4.81 -22.02 6.46
C SER A 324 5.06 -22.69 5.10
N LEU A 325 5.60 -21.98 4.11
CA LEU A 325 5.99 -22.54 2.81
C LEU A 325 6.96 -23.73 2.96
N ARG A 326 7.98 -23.58 3.82
CA ARG A 326 8.92 -24.68 4.13
C ARG A 326 8.19 -25.87 4.74
N ARG A 327 7.35 -25.61 5.75
CA ARG A 327 6.57 -26.67 6.41
C ARG A 327 5.62 -27.38 5.44
N GLN A 328 4.93 -26.64 4.58
CA GLN A 328 4.00 -27.21 3.63
C GLN A 328 4.68 -28.11 2.60
N ARG A 329 5.87 -27.73 2.14
CA ARG A 329 6.70 -28.59 1.29
C ARG A 329 7.03 -29.89 2.01
N ASP A 330 7.53 -29.82 3.23
CA ASP A 330 7.90 -31.02 4.01
C ASP A 330 6.67 -31.93 4.28
N LEU A 331 5.49 -31.34 4.46
CA LEU A 331 4.22 -32.07 4.62
C LEU A 331 3.73 -32.70 3.31
N ASN A 332 3.92 -32.04 2.16
CA ASN A 332 3.60 -32.62 0.85
C ASN A 332 4.47 -33.85 0.57
N GLU A 333 5.76 -33.78 0.87
CA GLU A 333 6.67 -34.93 0.73
C GLU A 333 6.25 -36.12 1.61
N GLN A 334 5.68 -35.87 2.80
CA GLN A 334 5.14 -36.93 3.67
C GLN A 334 3.88 -37.57 3.08
N LEU A 335 2.97 -36.75 2.53
CA LEU A 335 1.74 -37.25 1.89
C LEU A 335 2.05 -38.08 0.64
N GLU A 336 3.02 -37.66 -0.17
CA GLU A 336 3.46 -38.40 -1.35
C GLU A 336 4.03 -39.78 -0.97
N LYS A 337 4.86 -39.84 0.08
CA LYS A 337 5.41 -41.10 0.60
C LYS A 337 4.30 -42.01 1.15
N ALA A 338 3.38 -41.47 1.94
CA ALA A 338 2.26 -42.24 2.49
C ALA A 338 1.35 -42.79 1.36
N GLY A 339 1.12 -42.00 0.31
CA GLY A 339 0.38 -42.42 -0.87
C GLY A 339 1.07 -43.55 -1.66
N GLN A 340 2.40 -43.48 -1.80
CA GLN A 340 3.20 -44.53 -2.43
C GLN A 340 3.17 -45.84 -1.63
N GLU A 341 3.38 -45.77 -0.31
CA GLU A 341 3.31 -46.95 0.58
C GLU A 341 1.93 -47.61 0.53
N ALA A 342 0.86 -46.82 0.49
CA ALA A 342 -0.50 -47.33 0.38
C ALA A 342 -0.82 -47.94 -1.01
N ALA A 343 -0.19 -47.44 -2.08
CA ALA A 343 -0.32 -47.99 -3.42
C ALA A 343 0.44 -49.32 -3.56
N ASP A 344 1.65 -49.40 -3.02
CA ASP A 344 2.48 -50.61 -3.01
C ASP A 344 1.85 -51.72 -2.18
N ALA A 345 1.23 -51.39 -1.04
CA ALA A 345 0.48 -52.34 -0.22
C ALA A 345 -0.79 -52.91 -0.90
N LYS A 346 -1.29 -52.26 -1.96
CA LYS A 346 -2.49 -52.68 -2.72
C LYS A 346 -2.17 -53.45 -4.01
N GLN A 347 -0.89 -53.62 -4.39
CA GLN A 347 -0.55 -54.52 -5.49
C GLN A 347 -0.75 -55.98 -5.04
N PRO A 348 -1.63 -56.77 -5.68
CA PRO A 348 -1.77 -58.18 -5.34
C PRO A 348 -0.45 -58.88 -5.67
N ALA A 349 0.03 -59.72 -4.76
CA ALA A 349 1.10 -60.66 -5.05
C ALA A 349 0.69 -61.48 -6.28
N LEU A 350 1.31 -61.20 -7.43
CA LEU A 350 1.21 -62.06 -8.61
C LEU A 350 1.85 -63.40 -8.23
N VAL A 351 1.00 -64.38 -7.92
CA VAL A 351 1.34 -65.79 -7.75
C VAL A 351 0.62 -66.60 -8.80
#